data_AF-E4U0D8-F1
#
_entry.id   AF-E4U0D8-F1
#
_cell.length_a   1.000
_cell.length_b   1.000
_cell.length_c   1.000
_cell.angle_alpha   90.00
_cell.angle_beta   90.00
_cell.angle_gamma   90.00
#
_symmetry.space_group_name_H-M   'P 1'
#
loop_
_entity.id
_entity.type
_entity.pdbx_description
1 polymer ?
#
loop_
_entity_poly.entity_id
_entity_poly.type
_entity_poly.pdbx_seq_one_letter_code
_entity_poly.pdbx_strand_id
1 'polypeptide(L)'
;MQEMQPLKVNSYLSAGEITTLLEKVEYILMASPSLMPEEHPIHFTIILNTADVIPEDVKPLILEKFCRELDITATSHVLSNRERIAFALTSQKTPMPKHIIDDAEANSIPWTLLHIIDFLGDSQGFKEAKDGLSGWSYSYN
;
A
#
# COMPACT_ATOMS: atom_id res chain seq x y z
N MET A 1 -26.25 2.43 -8.50
CA MET A 1 -24.83 2.81 -8.68
C MET A 1 -24.60 4.05 -7.84
N GLN A 2 -23.80 3.97 -6.77
CA GLN A 2 -23.35 5.17 -6.06
C GLN A 2 -22.38 5.91 -6.99
N GLU A 3 -22.61 7.21 -7.20
CA GLU A 3 -21.62 8.07 -7.83
C GLU A 3 -20.38 8.11 -6.94
N MET A 4 -19.24 7.62 -7.46
CA MET A 4 -17.99 7.63 -6.74
C MET A 4 -17.33 8.99 -6.92
N GLN A 5 -17.23 9.74 -5.81
CA GLN A 5 -16.55 11.04 -5.81
C GLN A 5 -15.02 10.87 -5.71
N PRO A 6 -14.23 11.81 -6.27
CA PRO A 6 -12.78 11.81 -6.13
C PRO A 6 -12.35 11.76 -4.66
N LEU A 7 -11.32 10.97 -4.37
CA LEU A 7 -10.77 10.88 -3.02
C LEU A 7 -10.15 12.22 -2.64
N LYS A 8 -10.61 12.84 -1.55
CA LYS A 8 -10.08 14.10 -1.03
C LYS A 8 -9.34 13.86 0.27
N VAL A 9 -8.08 14.28 0.33
CA VAL A 9 -7.30 14.33 1.57
C VAL A 9 -7.76 15.55 2.38
N ASN A 10 -8.22 15.30 3.59
CA ASN A 10 -8.69 16.34 4.52
C ASN A 10 -7.54 16.79 5.44
N SER A 11 -6.79 15.83 5.97
CA SER A 11 -5.66 16.02 6.87
C SER A 11 -4.82 14.73 6.93
N TYR A 12 -3.80 14.70 7.79
CA TYR A 12 -2.98 13.52 8.06
C TYR A 12 -3.05 13.18 9.55
N LEU A 13 -2.84 11.90 9.88
CA LEU A 13 -2.65 11.47 11.27
C LEU A 13 -1.39 12.11 11.86
N SER A 14 -1.44 12.43 13.16
CA SER A 14 -0.28 12.76 13.96
C SER A 14 0.58 11.53 14.27
N ALA A 15 1.84 11.73 14.68
CA ALA A 15 2.75 10.62 15.00
C ALA A 15 2.19 9.66 16.09
N GLY A 16 1.48 10.19 17.09
CA GLY A 16 0.85 9.37 18.14
C GLY A 16 -0.32 8.54 17.62
N GLU A 17 -1.13 9.11 16.72
CA GLU A 17 -2.22 8.39 16.07
C GLU A 17 -1.69 7.32 15.11
N ILE A 18 -0.60 7.59 14.39
CA ILE A 18 0.08 6.59 13.54
C ILE A 18 0.55 5.41 14.40
N THR A 19 1.19 5.70 15.53
CA THR A 19 1.64 4.65 16.46
C THR A 19 0.46 3.79 16.91
N THR A 20 -0.63 4.43 17.36
CA THR A 20 -1.84 3.75 17.83
C THR A 20 -2.49 2.89 16.74
N LEU A 21 -2.58 3.43 15.51
CA LEU A 21 -3.11 2.70 14.36
C LEU A 21 -2.33 1.41 14.12
N LEU A 22 -1.00 1.49 14.16
CA LEU A 22 -0.12 0.39 13.80
C LEU A 22 0.03 -0.68 14.89
N GLU A 23 -0.36 -0.43 16.14
CA GLU A 23 -0.23 -1.42 17.24
C GLU A 23 -0.83 -2.79 16.92
N LYS A 24 -1.88 -2.85 16.10
CA LYS A 24 -2.60 -4.09 15.77
C LYS A 24 -2.54 -4.46 14.29
N VAL A 25 -1.90 -3.65 13.47
CA VAL A 25 -1.83 -3.86 12.02
C VAL A 25 -0.64 -4.76 11.72
N GLU A 26 -0.87 -5.83 10.97
CA GLU A 26 0.19 -6.70 10.49
C GLU A 26 0.77 -6.17 9.18
N TYR A 27 -0.12 -5.89 8.23
CA TYR A 27 0.22 -5.31 6.95
C TYR A 27 -0.96 -4.54 6.37
N ILE A 28 -0.67 -3.70 5.39
CA ILE A 28 -1.65 -2.94 4.61
C ILE A 28 -1.43 -3.34 3.15
N LEU A 29 -2.52 -3.65 2.45
CA LEU A 29 -2.50 -3.94 1.03
C LEU A 29 -3.16 -2.79 0.29
N MET A 30 -2.49 -2.25 -0.72
CA MET A 30 -3.07 -1.34 -1.70
C MET A 30 -3.08 -1.98 -3.07
N ALA A 31 -4.10 -1.65 -3.85
CA ALA A 31 -4.19 -1.98 -5.25
C ALA A 31 -4.71 -0.76 -6.01
N SER A 32 -4.05 -0.43 -7.10
CA SER A 32 -4.43 0.65 -8.00
C SER A 32 -4.24 0.23 -9.45
N PRO A 33 -4.83 0.95 -10.42
CA PRO A 33 -4.57 0.70 -11.83
C PRO A 33 -3.07 0.91 -12.09
N SER A 34 -2.49 0.04 -12.90
CA SER A 34 -1.10 0.20 -13.35
C SER A 34 -0.96 1.41 -14.27
N LEU A 35 0.16 2.12 -14.16
CA LEU A 35 0.56 3.14 -15.13
C LEU A 35 1.18 2.53 -16.40
N MET A 36 1.51 1.24 -16.37
CA MET A 36 2.04 0.42 -17.48
C MET A 36 1.12 -0.79 -17.70
N PRO A 37 -0.15 -0.58 -18.10
CA PRO A 37 -1.14 -1.65 -18.20
C PRO A 37 -0.81 -2.71 -19.26
N GLU A 38 0.06 -2.40 -20.22
CA GLU A 38 0.56 -3.33 -21.24
C GLU A 38 1.40 -4.46 -20.65
N GLU A 39 2.04 -4.24 -19.50
CA GLU A 39 2.75 -5.30 -18.80
C GLU A 39 1.79 -6.07 -17.91
N HIS A 40 1.25 -5.39 -16.90
CA HIS A 40 0.27 -5.92 -15.98
C HIS A 40 -0.72 -4.83 -15.57
N PRO A 41 -2.00 -5.16 -15.39
CA PRO A 41 -3.06 -4.16 -15.24
C PRO A 41 -3.12 -3.52 -13.85
N ILE A 42 -2.48 -4.11 -12.83
CA ILE A 42 -2.61 -3.66 -11.43
C ILE A 42 -1.22 -3.34 -10.87
N HIS A 43 -1.13 -2.22 -10.16
CA HIS A 43 -0.02 -1.90 -9.27
C HIS A 43 -0.41 -2.30 -7.84
N PHE A 44 0.36 -3.20 -7.23
CA PHE A 44 0.18 -3.64 -5.86
C PHE A 44 1.25 -3.00 -4.97
N THR A 45 0.83 -2.59 -3.78
CA THR A 45 1.71 -2.10 -2.73
C THR A 45 1.38 -2.86 -1.44
N ILE A 46 2.35 -3.61 -0.92
CA ILE A 46 2.24 -4.27 0.38
C ILE A 46 3.10 -3.49 1.37
N ILE A 47 2.47 -2.93 2.39
CA ILE A 47 3.15 -2.21 3.48
C ILE A 47 3.17 -3.14 4.69
N LEU A 48 4.33 -3.66 5.03
CA LEU A 48 4.54 -4.48 6.21
C LEU A 48 4.76 -3.57 7.42
N ASN A 49 4.13 -3.88 8.55
CA ASN A 49 4.30 -3.12 9.78
C ASN A 49 5.64 -3.43 10.47
N THR A 50 6.75 -3.13 9.80
CA THR A 50 8.10 -3.24 10.33
C THR A 50 9.01 -2.22 9.68
N ALA A 51 9.96 -1.70 10.46
CA ALA A 51 11.08 -0.87 9.98
C ALA A 51 12.38 -1.67 9.84
N ASP A 52 12.35 -2.96 10.17
CA ASP A 52 13.51 -3.84 10.15
C ASP A 52 13.96 -4.12 8.72
N VAL A 53 15.25 -4.42 8.58
CA VAL A 53 15.79 -4.85 7.29
C VAL A 53 15.38 -6.31 7.08
N ILE A 54 14.57 -6.55 6.04
CA ILE A 54 14.21 -7.90 5.63
C ILE A 54 15.37 -8.52 4.84
N PRO A 55 15.87 -9.72 5.22
CA PRO A 55 16.91 -10.42 4.48
C PRO A 55 16.51 -10.68 3.02
N GLU A 56 17.48 -10.59 2.09
CA GLU A 56 17.23 -10.73 0.64
C GLU A 56 16.67 -12.11 0.26
N ASP A 57 17.01 -13.16 1.00
CA ASP A 57 16.48 -14.52 0.83
C ASP A 57 15.04 -14.67 1.34
N VAL A 58 14.59 -13.80 2.25
CA VAL A 58 13.24 -13.80 2.81
C VAL A 58 12.26 -12.99 1.96
N LYS A 59 12.72 -11.91 1.31
CA LYS A 59 11.85 -11.04 0.48
C LYS A 59 11.03 -11.81 -0.58
N PRO A 60 11.60 -12.75 -1.36
CA PRO A 60 10.83 -13.52 -2.33
C PRO A 60 9.76 -14.41 -1.68
N LEU A 61 10.04 -14.96 -0.49
CA LEU A 61 9.09 -15.81 0.24
C LEU A 61 7.86 -15.04 0.72
N ILE A 62 8.07 -13.78 1.15
CA ILE A 62 6.98 -12.89 1.50
C ILE A 62 6.13 -12.60 0.27
N LEU A 63 6.75 -12.22 -0.85
CA LEU A 63 6.01 -11.96 -2.09
C LEU A 63 5.22 -13.19 -2.55
N GLU A 64 5.82 -14.38 -2.52
CA GLU A 64 5.15 -15.64 -2.89
C GLU A 64 3.92 -15.92 -2.01
N LYS A 65 4.02 -15.70 -0.70
CA LYS A 65 2.88 -15.81 0.22
C LYS A 65 1.71 -14.93 -0.25
N PHE A 66 1.98 -13.65 -0.50
CA PHE A 66 0.93 -12.71 -0.94
C PHE A 66 0.39 -13.06 -2.31
N CYS A 67 1.23 -13.50 -3.25
CA CYS A 67 0.76 -13.91 -4.57
C CYS A 67 -0.24 -15.07 -4.48
N ARG A 68 0.05 -16.06 -3.63
CA ARG A 68 -0.85 -17.20 -3.39
C ARG A 68 -2.16 -16.78 -2.70
N GLU A 69 -2.08 -15.90 -1.70
CA GLU A 69 -3.26 -15.49 -0.92
C GLU A 69 -4.20 -14.56 -1.69
N LEU A 70 -3.67 -13.80 -2.65
CA LEU A 70 -4.40 -12.79 -3.43
C LEU A 70 -4.71 -13.26 -4.87
N ASP A 71 -4.47 -14.54 -5.17
CA ASP A 71 -4.59 -15.13 -6.51
C ASP A 71 -3.90 -14.29 -7.60
N ILE A 72 -2.69 -13.81 -7.30
CA ILE A 72 -1.88 -13.04 -8.25
C ILE A 72 -1.16 -14.02 -9.16
N THR A 73 -1.44 -13.93 -10.46
CA THR A 73 -1.01 -14.91 -11.47
C THR A 73 0.29 -14.54 -12.16
N ALA A 74 0.70 -13.28 -12.08
CA ALA A 74 1.94 -12.77 -12.66
C ALA A 74 2.43 -11.54 -11.89
N THR A 75 3.75 -11.35 -11.86
CA THR A 75 4.40 -10.19 -11.23
C THR A 75 5.55 -9.65 -12.09
N SER A 76 5.70 -8.34 -12.17
CA SER A 76 6.88 -7.66 -12.73
C SER A 76 7.28 -6.45 -11.87
N HIS A 77 8.46 -5.87 -12.13
CA HIS A 77 8.91 -4.62 -11.48
C HIS A 77 8.89 -4.64 -9.94
N VAL A 78 9.26 -5.78 -9.35
CA VAL A 78 9.28 -5.95 -7.89
C VAL A 78 10.35 -5.06 -7.27
N LEU A 79 9.94 -4.19 -6.35
CA LEU A 79 10.78 -3.34 -5.51
C LEU A 79 10.46 -3.63 -4.05
N SER A 80 11.49 -3.60 -3.19
CA SER A 80 11.35 -3.96 -1.78
C SER A 80 12.25 -3.07 -0.93
N ASN A 81 11.66 -2.02 -0.35
CA ASN A 81 12.38 -0.90 0.25
C ASN A 81 11.78 -0.50 1.60
N ARG A 82 12.56 0.23 2.40
CA ARG A 82 12.05 0.90 3.61
C ARG A 82 11.78 2.35 3.28
N GLU A 83 10.56 2.78 3.53
CA GLU A 83 10.02 4.02 2.97
C GLU A 83 9.21 4.79 4.01
N ARG A 84 9.10 6.11 3.81
CA ARG A 84 8.32 6.99 4.67
C ARG A 84 6.85 6.88 4.33
N ILE A 85 6.04 6.39 5.27
CA ILE A 85 4.59 6.27 5.11
C ILE A 85 3.86 7.22 6.05
N ALA A 86 3.03 8.07 5.45
CA ALA A 86 2.04 8.88 6.14
C ALA A 86 0.65 8.26 5.99
N PHE A 87 -0.30 8.72 6.80
CA PHE A 87 -1.66 8.23 6.80
C PHE A 87 -2.64 9.39 6.62
N ALA A 88 -3.22 9.49 5.43
CA ALA A 88 -4.16 10.53 5.04
C ALA A 88 -5.57 10.19 5.53
N LEU A 89 -6.22 11.18 6.15
CA LEU A 89 -7.64 11.13 6.48
C LEU A 89 -8.46 11.57 5.27
N THR A 90 -9.40 10.73 4.86
CA THR A 90 -10.26 10.95 3.70
C THR A 90 -11.72 10.80 4.10
N SER A 91 -12.64 10.71 3.13
CA SER A 91 -14.03 10.33 3.40
C SER A 91 -14.21 8.85 3.76
N GLN A 92 -13.18 8.03 3.57
CA GLN A 92 -13.20 6.61 3.91
C GLN A 92 -12.96 6.38 5.41
N LYS A 93 -13.48 5.26 5.93
CA LYS A 93 -13.42 4.91 7.36
C LYS A 93 -11.99 4.68 7.87
N THR A 94 -11.14 4.08 7.03
CA THR A 94 -9.75 3.79 7.38
C THR A 94 -8.83 4.84 6.76
N PRO A 95 -7.76 5.28 7.47
CA PRO A 95 -6.76 6.18 6.90
C PRO A 95 -6.12 5.57 5.65
N MET A 96 -5.88 6.38 4.63
CA MET A 96 -5.19 5.94 3.42
C MET A 96 -3.68 6.02 3.64
N PRO A 97 -2.92 4.93 3.48
CA PRO A 97 -1.46 5.02 3.44
C PRO A 97 -0.99 5.86 2.24
N LYS A 98 0.03 6.70 2.46
CA LYS A 98 0.65 7.53 1.42
C LYS A 98 2.18 7.43 1.54
N HIS A 99 2.83 7.05 0.46
CA HIS A 99 4.30 7.13 0.35
C HIS A 99 4.74 8.60 0.23
N ILE A 100 5.68 9.01 1.07
CA ILE A 100 6.25 10.36 1.09
C ILE A 100 7.65 10.31 0.48
N ILE A 101 7.75 10.73 -0.78
CA ILE A 101 9.00 10.77 -1.54
C ILE A 101 9.68 12.15 -1.43
N ASP A 102 8.88 13.22 -1.45
CA ASP A 102 9.38 14.59 -1.38
C ASP A 102 9.80 14.96 0.06
N ASP A 103 11.03 15.45 0.22
CA ASP A 103 11.55 15.91 1.50
C ASP A 103 10.77 17.12 2.04
N ALA A 104 10.22 17.98 1.17
CA ALA A 104 9.39 19.10 1.62
C ALA A 104 8.11 18.61 2.30
N GLU A 105 7.48 17.56 1.74
CA GLU A 105 6.35 16.87 2.37
C GLU A 105 6.77 16.18 3.67
N ALA A 106 7.91 15.50 3.69
CA ALA A 106 8.42 14.79 4.87
C ALA A 106 8.71 15.71 6.07
N ASN A 107 8.97 16.99 5.82
CA ASN A 107 9.15 18.01 6.88
C ASN A 107 7.82 18.55 7.43
N SER A 108 6.71 18.35 6.71
CA SER A 108 5.42 18.96 7.03
C SER A 108 4.36 17.95 7.47
N ILE A 109 4.48 16.70 7.02
CA ILE A 109 3.51 15.63 7.24
C ILE A 109 4.13 14.61 8.19
N PRO A 110 3.45 14.24 9.29
CA PRO A 110 3.90 13.14 10.13
C PRO A 110 3.91 11.82 9.35
N TRP A 111 5.02 11.08 9.47
CA TRP A 111 5.23 9.79 8.82
C TRP A 111 5.93 8.82 9.77
N THR A 112 5.91 7.54 9.41
CA THR A 112 6.72 6.49 10.05
C THR A 112 7.42 5.65 8.99
N LEU A 113 8.53 5.01 9.36
CA LEU A 113 9.29 4.16 8.44
C LEU A 113 8.66 2.76 8.42
N LEU A 114 8.26 2.29 7.25
CA LEU A 114 7.70 0.94 7.05
C LEU A 114 8.37 0.27 5.85
N HIS A 115 8.33 -1.06 5.82
CA HIS A 115 8.82 -1.84 4.68
C HIS A 115 7.72 -1.99 3.64
N ILE A 116 8.01 -1.62 2.40
CA ILE A 116 7.11 -1.69 1.26
C ILE A 116 7.61 -2.71 0.26
N ILE A 117 6.68 -3.49 -0.30
CA ILE A 117 6.88 -4.30 -1.50
C ILE A 117 5.94 -3.76 -2.58
N ASP A 118 6.50 -3.10 -3.58
CA ASP A 118 5.78 -2.59 -4.75
C ASP A 118 6.04 -3.50 -5.95
N PHE A 119 5.00 -3.80 -6.72
CA PHE A 119 5.13 -4.60 -7.93
C PHE A 119 3.92 -4.42 -8.84
N LEU A 120 4.11 -4.70 -10.12
CA LEU A 120 3.01 -4.83 -11.06
C LEU A 120 2.53 -6.28 -11.06
N GLY A 121 1.23 -6.51 -11.21
CA GLY A 121 0.70 -7.87 -11.29
C GLY A 121 -0.71 -7.97 -11.85
N ASP A 122 -1.19 -9.20 -11.98
CA ASP A 122 -2.53 -9.51 -12.44
C ASP A 122 -3.25 -10.43 -11.45
N SER A 123 -4.52 -10.15 -11.17
CA SER A 123 -5.40 -10.99 -10.34
C SER A 123 -6.85 -10.80 -10.77
N GLN A 124 -7.65 -11.87 -10.70
CA GLN A 124 -9.09 -11.79 -10.95
C GLN A 124 -9.86 -11.19 -9.76
N GLY A 125 -9.27 -11.20 -8.56
CA GLY A 125 -9.89 -10.68 -7.33
C GLY A 125 -9.90 -9.15 -7.21
N PHE A 126 -9.27 -8.43 -8.14
CA PHE A 126 -9.07 -6.98 -8.09
C PHE A 126 -9.62 -6.29 -9.35
N LYS A 127 -10.82 -6.67 -9.77
CA LYS A 127 -11.43 -6.13 -10.99
C LYS A 127 -11.62 -4.62 -10.92
N GLU A 128 -12.01 -4.10 -9.76
CA GLU A 128 -12.17 -2.67 -9.52
C GLU A 128 -10.88 -1.89 -9.82
N ALA A 129 -9.72 -2.47 -9.48
CA ALA A 129 -8.43 -1.87 -9.79
C ALA A 129 -8.15 -1.81 -11.29
N LYS A 130 -8.54 -2.86 -12.03
CA LYS A 130 -8.47 -2.86 -13.49
C LYS A 130 -9.43 -1.87 -14.14
N ASP A 131 -10.57 -1.63 -13.49
CA ASP A 131 -11.61 -0.69 -13.93
C ASP A 131 -11.30 0.77 -13.53
N GLY A 132 -10.09 1.06 -13.03
CA GLY A 132 -9.61 2.41 -12.78
C GLY A 132 -9.69 2.89 -11.33
N LEU A 133 -10.11 2.04 -10.39
CA LEU A 133 -10.27 2.41 -8.98
C LEU A 133 -9.02 2.06 -8.17
N SER A 134 -8.76 2.85 -7.13
CA SER A 134 -7.72 2.53 -6.15
C SER A 134 -8.35 2.20 -4.81
N GLY A 135 -7.76 1.26 -4.09
CA GLY A 135 -8.26 0.83 -2.80
C GLY A 135 -7.14 0.36 -1.88
N TRP A 136 -7.46 0.29 -0.58
CA TRP A 136 -6.58 -0.25 0.43
C TRP A 136 -7.35 -1.04 1.48
N SER A 137 -6.66 -1.97 2.12
CA SER A 137 -7.20 -2.76 3.23
C SER A 137 -6.12 -3.00 4.29
N TYR A 138 -6.55 -3.08 5.54
CA TYR A 138 -5.67 -3.36 6.68
C TYR A 138 -5.89 -4.80 7.12
N SER A 139 -4.80 -5.53 7.30
CA SER A 139 -4.79 -6.80 8.03
C SER A 139 -4.39 -6.55 9.48
N TYR A 140 -5.04 -7.26 10.40
CA TYR A 140 -4.83 -7.12 11.83
C TYR A 140 -4.42 -8.47 12.43
N ASN A 141 -3.62 -8.42 13.51
CA ASN A 141 -3.26 -9.59 14.32
C ASN A 141 -4.45 -10.16 15.12
#